data_AF-A0A7J7FVB3-F1
#
_entry.id   AF-A0A7J7FVB3-F1
#
_cell.length_a   1.000
_cell.length_b   1.000
_cell.length_c   1.000
_cell.angle_alpha   90.00
_cell.angle_beta   90.00
_cell.angle_gamma   90.00
#
_symmetry.space_group_name_H-M   'P 1'
#
loop_
_entity.id
_entity.type
_entity.pdbx_description
1 polymer ?
#
loop_
_entity_poly.entity_id
_entity_poly.type
_entity_poly.pdbx_seq_one_letter_code
_entity_poly.pdbx_strand_id
1 'polypeptide(L)'
;MKLGSTMKNLKILRCCLLECLRNHHLVAIADALPWLEELDIQFSCYYWSPGRDSNSRSAKYMVTDAGIEALSRKLRGLRKIDITGQVGCSDRSLIA
;
A
#
# COMPACT_ATOMS: atom_id res chain seq x y z
N MET A 1 -2.54 7.56 -14.31
CA MET A 1 -2.33 6.09 -14.39
C MET A 1 -3.41 5.51 -15.29
N LYS A 2 -3.06 4.79 -16.37
CA LYS A 2 -4.01 4.37 -17.42
C LYS A 2 -4.92 3.19 -17.00
N LEU A 3 -4.54 2.49 -15.92
CA LEU A 3 -5.29 1.34 -15.37
C LEU A 3 -6.72 1.72 -14.93
N GLY A 4 -6.89 2.88 -14.28
CA GLY A 4 -8.20 3.30 -13.78
C GLY A 4 -9.24 3.51 -14.87
N SER A 5 -8.82 4.03 -16.02
CA SER A 5 -9.74 4.29 -17.14
C SER A 5 -10.24 3.03 -17.83
N THR A 6 -9.48 1.91 -17.77
CA THR A 6 -9.78 0.67 -18.51
C THR A 6 -10.37 -0.43 -17.63
N MET A 7 -10.14 -0.41 -16.31
CA MET A 7 -10.51 -1.50 -15.41
C MET A 7 -11.49 -1.05 -14.30
N LYS A 8 -12.63 -0.49 -14.71
CA LYS A 8 -13.68 0.00 -13.80
C LYS A 8 -14.32 -1.08 -12.91
N ASN A 9 -14.15 -2.35 -13.26
CA ASN A 9 -14.66 -3.49 -12.50
C ASN A 9 -13.60 -4.12 -11.59
N LEU A 10 -12.37 -3.59 -11.54
CA LEU A 10 -11.31 -4.13 -10.70
C LEU A 10 -11.61 -3.85 -9.23
N LYS A 11 -12.09 -4.87 -8.51
CA LYS A 11 -12.40 -4.79 -7.08
C LYS A 11 -11.27 -5.21 -6.17
N ILE A 12 -10.37 -6.05 -6.68
CA ILE A 12 -9.27 -6.65 -5.89
C ILE A 12 -7.97 -6.34 -6.61
N LEU A 13 -7.02 -5.72 -5.89
CA LEU A 13 -5.69 -5.43 -6.38
C LEU A 13 -4.66 -6.08 -5.46
N ARG A 14 -3.77 -6.88 -6.06
CA ARG A 14 -2.65 -7.49 -5.35
C ARG A 14 -1.34 -6.88 -5.83
N CYS A 15 -0.63 -6.30 -4.88
CA CYS A 15 0.66 -5.62 -5.02
C CYS A 15 1.71 -6.25 -4.10
N CYS A 16 1.59 -7.56 -3.87
CA CYS A 16 2.45 -8.33 -2.99
C CYS A 16 3.90 -8.29 -3.48
N LEU A 17 4.85 -8.30 -2.53
CA LEU A 17 6.30 -8.43 -2.78
C LEU A 17 6.93 -7.28 -3.59
N LEU A 18 6.27 -6.13 -3.69
CA LEU A 18 6.84 -4.95 -4.32
C LEU A 18 7.79 -4.23 -3.34
N GLU A 19 9.11 -4.39 -3.55
CA GLU A 19 10.16 -3.74 -2.73
C GLU A 19 10.09 -2.21 -2.72
N CYS A 20 9.46 -1.61 -3.73
CA CYS A 20 9.43 -0.16 -3.92
C CYS A 20 8.09 0.48 -3.56
N LEU A 21 7.14 -0.25 -2.94
CA LEU A 21 5.84 0.32 -2.58
C LEU A 21 6.00 1.34 -1.44
N ARG A 22 5.39 2.52 -1.62
CA ARG A 22 5.58 3.71 -0.77
C ARG A 22 4.25 4.44 -0.63
N ASN A 23 4.15 5.36 0.33
CA ASN A 23 2.93 6.14 0.56
C ASN A 23 2.38 6.84 -0.70
N HIS A 24 3.22 7.44 -1.54
CA HIS A 24 2.73 8.09 -2.77
C HIS A 24 2.19 7.09 -3.81
N HIS A 25 2.67 5.85 -3.79
CA HIS A 25 2.11 4.80 -4.64
C HIS A 25 0.71 4.40 -4.16
N LEU A 26 0.46 4.35 -2.84
CA LEU A 26 -0.88 4.14 -2.29
C LEU A 26 -1.84 5.24 -2.73
N VAL A 27 -1.42 6.51 -2.65
CA VAL A 27 -2.22 7.64 -3.14
C VAL A 27 -2.55 7.49 -4.63
N ALA A 28 -1.56 7.13 -5.45
CA ALA A 28 -1.76 6.94 -6.89
C ALA A 28 -2.70 5.76 -7.21
N ILE A 29 -2.64 4.67 -6.44
CA ILE A 29 -3.57 3.55 -6.53
C ILE A 29 -4.99 4.03 -6.19
N ALA A 30 -5.16 4.75 -5.09
CA ALA A 30 -6.46 5.23 -4.65
C ALA A 30 -7.10 6.21 -5.65
N ASP A 31 -6.30 7.09 -6.25
CA ASP A 31 -6.76 8.02 -7.29
C ASP A 31 -7.14 7.30 -8.58
N ALA A 32 -6.44 6.21 -8.93
CA ALA A 32 -6.71 5.45 -10.13
C ALA A 32 -7.88 4.49 -9.98
N LEU A 33 -8.10 3.94 -8.78
CA LEU A 33 -9.05 2.86 -8.53
C LEU A 33 -9.96 3.18 -7.33
N PRO A 34 -10.77 4.26 -7.38
CA PRO A 34 -11.59 4.70 -6.23
C PRO A 34 -12.69 3.68 -5.82
N TRP A 35 -12.97 2.68 -6.66
CA TRP A 35 -13.94 1.60 -6.42
C TRP A 35 -13.31 0.31 -5.90
N LEU A 36 -12.02 0.33 -5.56
CA LEU A 36 -11.31 -0.83 -5.04
C LEU A 36 -11.90 -1.24 -3.68
N GLU A 37 -12.12 -2.54 -3.51
CA GLU A 37 -12.73 -3.13 -2.32
C GLU A 37 -11.73 -3.93 -1.51
N GLU A 38 -10.70 -4.50 -2.16
CA GLU A 38 -9.64 -5.23 -1.49
C GLU A 38 -8.27 -4.83 -2.04
N LEU A 39 -7.34 -4.53 -1.12
CA LEU A 39 -5.96 -4.20 -1.44
C LEU A 39 -5.02 -5.12 -0.67
N ASP A 40 -4.18 -5.84 -1.39
CA ASP A 40 -3.11 -6.64 -0.80
C ASP A 40 -1.77 -5.98 -1.11
N ILE A 41 -1.08 -5.54 -0.07
CA ILE A 41 0.26 -4.94 -0.15
C ILE A 41 1.23 -5.69 0.75
N GLN A 42 1.03 -6.99 0.93
CA GLN A 42 1.91 -7.81 1.74
C GLN A 42 3.37 -7.65 1.30
N PHE A 43 4.25 -7.41 2.25
CA PHE A 43 5.68 -7.40 2.04
C PHE A 43 6.32 -8.50 2.87
N SER A 44 7.10 -9.35 2.23
CA SER A 44 7.84 -10.37 2.96
C SER A 44 9.16 -9.78 3.45
N CYS A 45 9.34 -9.73 4.76
CA CYS A 45 10.59 -9.34 5.40
C CYS A 45 11.77 -10.23 4.99
N TYR A 46 11.55 -11.39 4.34
CA TYR A 46 12.63 -12.19 3.76
C TYR A 46 13.38 -11.47 2.62
N TYR A 47 12.74 -10.53 1.92
CA TYR A 47 13.41 -9.70 0.90
C TYR A 47 14.13 -8.49 1.51
N TRP A 48 14.03 -8.31 2.83
CA TRP A 48 14.78 -7.32 3.59
C TRP A 48 16.23 -7.81 3.78
N SER A 49 17.06 -7.69 2.74
CA SER A 49 18.48 -8.03 2.85
C SER A 49 19.18 -7.06 3.81
N PRO A 50 19.89 -7.52 4.87
CA PRO A 50 20.49 -6.65 5.88
C PRO A 50 21.62 -5.73 5.37
N GLY A 51 22.03 -5.86 4.11
CA GLY A 51 23.11 -5.08 3.48
C GLY A 51 22.68 -4.01 2.47
N ARG A 52 21.37 -3.80 2.22
CA ARG A 52 20.94 -2.63 1.43
C ARG A 52 21.05 -1.38 2.26
N ASP A 53 21.65 -0.34 1.67
CA ASP A 53 21.93 0.97 2.24
C ASP A 53 20.95 1.37 3.36
N SER A 54 21.47 1.82 4.49
CA SER A 54 20.70 2.37 5.62
C SER A 54 19.69 3.44 5.19
N ASN A 55 19.89 4.06 4.03
CA ASN A 55 18.97 5.03 3.43
C ASN A 55 17.63 4.39 3.01
N SER A 56 17.60 3.09 2.64
CA SER A 56 16.38 2.33 2.36
C SER A 56 15.49 2.09 3.59
N ARG A 57 16.05 2.29 4.79
CA ARG A 57 15.35 2.16 6.08
C ARG A 57 14.70 3.45 6.57
N SER A 58 14.83 4.55 5.82
CA SER A 58 14.11 5.78 6.18
C SER A 58 12.61 5.58 5.96
N ALA A 59 11.79 6.01 6.91
CA ALA A 59 10.33 6.04 6.80
C ALA A 59 9.84 6.71 5.50
N LYS A 60 10.66 7.57 4.88
CA LYS A 60 10.42 8.19 3.57
C LYS A 60 10.24 7.16 2.43
N TYR A 61 10.83 5.97 2.56
CA TYR A 61 10.84 4.93 1.53
C TYR A 61 9.94 3.75 1.85
N MET A 62 9.09 3.86 2.87
CA MET A 62 8.24 2.78 3.33
C MET A 62 6.75 3.14 3.19
N VAL A 63 5.91 2.12 3.25
CA VAL A 63 4.50 2.32 3.60
C VAL A 63 4.43 2.57 5.11
N THR A 64 3.67 3.59 5.50
CA THR A 64 3.45 3.94 6.90
C THR A 64 1.96 4.11 7.20
N ASP A 65 1.61 4.20 8.48
CA ASP A 65 0.23 4.49 8.93
C ASP A 65 -0.38 5.69 8.18
N ALA A 66 0.38 6.77 7.99
CA ALA A 66 -0.08 7.95 7.26
C ALA A 66 -0.42 7.66 5.78
N GLY A 67 0.28 6.72 5.15
CA GLY A 67 -0.04 6.25 3.80
C GLY A 67 -1.33 5.45 3.77
N ILE A 68 -1.55 4.59 4.77
CA ILE A 68 -2.79 3.83 4.92
C ILE A 68 -3.97 4.77 5.17
N GLU A 69 -3.85 5.74 6.08
CA GLU A 69 -4.87 6.75 6.33
C GLU A 69 -5.22 7.56 5.07
N ALA A 70 -4.22 7.98 4.29
CA ALA A 70 -4.44 8.70 3.04
C ALA A 70 -5.18 7.83 2.00
N LEU A 71 -4.88 6.54 1.96
CA LEU A 71 -5.55 5.56 1.10
C LEU A 71 -7.01 5.33 1.55
N SER A 72 -7.26 5.04 2.83
CA SER A 72 -8.60 4.78 3.39
C SER A 72 -9.56 5.95 3.15
N ARG A 73 -9.09 7.19 3.29
CA ARG A 73 -9.92 8.39 3.03
C ARG A 73 -10.43 8.50 1.60
N LYS A 74 -9.67 7.96 0.64
CA LYS A 74 -10.01 8.00 -0.79
C LYS A 74 -10.81 6.76 -1.20
N LEU A 75 -10.47 5.59 -0.67
CA LEU A 75 -11.12 4.32 -0.99
C LEU A 75 -12.28 4.03 -0.05
N ARG A 76 -13.38 4.79 -0.19
CA ARG A 76 -14.57 4.63 0.68
C ARG A 76 -15.24 3.26 0.61
N GLY A 77 -14.96 2.48 -0.45
CA GLY A 77 -15.46 1.11 -0.63
C GLY A 77 -14.49 0.02 -0.15
N LEU A 78 -13.32 0.38 0.38
CA LEU A 78 -12.33 -0.59 0.83
C LEU A 78 -12.88 -1.37 2.03
N ARG A 79 -12.93 -2.70 1.89
CA ARG A 79 -13.40 -3.62 2.94
C ARG A 79 -12.27 -4.44 3.53
N LYS A 80 -11.16 -4.59 2.80
CA LYS A 80 -10.03 -5.39 3.22
C LYS A 80 -8.73 -4.76 2.76
N ILE A 81 -7.79 -4.63 3.69
CA ILE A 81 -6.40 -4.35 3.37
C ILE A 81 -5.49 -5.37 4.05
N ASP A 82 -4.57 -5.95 3.30
CA ASP A 82 -3.54 -6.82 3.85
C ASP A 82 -2.19 -6.10 3.85
N ILE A 83 -1.73 -5.76 5.05
CA ILE A 83 -0.49 -5.04 5.31
C ILE A 83 0.58 -5.92 5.95
N THR A 84 0.44 -7.26 5.86
CA THR A 84 1.36 -8.19 6.52
C THR A 84 2.81 -7.91 6.10
N GLY A 85 3.69 -7.79 7.11
CA GLY A 85 5.12 -7.51 6.94
C GLY A 85 5.47 -6.09 6.49
N GLN A 86 4.51 -5.16 6.47
CA GLN A 86 4.79 -3.73 6.36
C GLN A 86 5.32 -3.18 7.69
N VAL A 87 6.64 -3.18 7.85
CA VAL A 87 7.29 -2.79 9.12
C VAL A 87 7.18 -1.30 9.47
N GLY A 88 6.64 -0.48 8.56
CA GLY A 88 6.32 0.94 8.80
C GLY A 88 4.88 1.19 9.27
N CYS A 89 4.05 0.14 9.31
CA CYS A 89 2.68 0.19 9.81
C CYS A 89 2.63 -0.30 11.26
N SER A 90 1.79 0.35 12.06
CA SER A 90 1.44 -0.07 13.41
C SER A 90 -0.05 -0.41 13.49
N ASP A 91 -0.53 -0.78 14.67
CA ASP A 91 -1.96 -1.02 14.92
C ASP A 91 -2.84 0.20 14.58
N ARG A 92 -2.26 1.41 14.48
CA ARG A 92 -2.99 2.62 14.04
C ARG A 92 -3.55 2.45 12.62
N SER A 93 -2.84 1.74 11.74
CA SER A 93 -3.32 1.41 10.39
C SER A 93 -4.64 0.61 10.39
N LEU A 94 -4.99 -0.07 11.48
CA LEU A 94 -6.21 -0.89 11.57
C LEU A 94 -7.48 -0.06 11.82
N ILE A 95 -7.32 1.22 12.20
CA ILE A 95 -8.42 2.12 12.58
C ILE A 95 -8.68 3.16 11.46
N ALA A 96 -7.90 3.11 10.39
CA ALA A 96 -7.82 4.12 9.34
C ALA A 96 -8.94 4.08 8.30
#